data_AF-A0A8R1EE27-F1
#
_entry.id   AF-A0A8R1EE27-F1
#
_cell.length_a   1.000
_cell.length_b   1.000
_cell.length_c   1.000
_cell.angle_alpha   90.00
_cell.angle_beta   90.00
_cell.angle_gamma   90.00
#
_symmetry.space_group_name_H-M   'P 1'
#
loop_
_entity.id
_entity.type
_entity.pdbx_description
1 polymer ?
#
loop_
_entity_poly.entity_id
_entity_poly.type
_entity_poly.pdbx_seq_one_letter_code
_entity_poly.pdbx_strand_id
1 'polypeptide(L)'
;MLLNESNWVDTADKNAENVEVAIVGEKLTFDCELPFVDFLPQTQVMKYELRGEKGVAMRSKFPPDSATAPMIAALGRLARCSPYASPSKYGTHSLDRSTWFELWRTELVKMDFDHHYRPLVIKSNIPSDIPFSVISEFLPPAANHPWD
;
A
#
# COMPACT_ATOMS: atom_id res chain seq x y z
N MET A 1 -6.67 17.10 -9.50
CA MET A 1 -5.74 16.32 -8.67
C MET A 1 -4.62 15.86 -9.57
N LEU A 2 -3.47 16.54 -9.53
CA LEU A 2 -2.24 15.98 -10.08
C LEU A 2 -1.84 14.85 -9.14
N LEU A 3 -2.03 13.62 -9.57
CA LEU A 3 -1.34 12.49 -8.95
C LEU A 3 0.14 12.73 -9.19
N ASN A 4 0.94 12.66 -8.12
CA ASN A 4 2.40 12.70 -8.14
C ASN A 4 2.88 11.93 -9.38
N GLU A 5 3.48 12.63 -10.35
CA GLU A 5 3.85 12.11 -11.67
C GLU A 5 4.85 10.95 -11.59
N SER A 6 5.24 10.54 -10.39
CA SER A 6 6.19 9.46 -10.20
C SER A 6 5.91 8.55 -9.01
N ASN A 7 4.76 8.62 -8.33
CA ASN A 7 4.32 7.69 -7.24
C ASN A 7 5.34 7.36 -6.13
N TRP A 8 6.53 7.98 -6.11
CA TRP A 8 7.55 7.75 -5.11
C TRP A 8 7.36 8.75 -3.97
N VAL A 9 7.52 8.24 -2.76
CA VAL A 9 7.53 9.04 -1.53
C VAL A 9 8.99 9.26 -1.17
N ASP A 10 9.46 10.50 -1.23
CA ASP A 10 10.75 10.84 -0.63
C ASP A 10 10.62 10.76 0.88
N THR A 11 11.31 9.81 1.49
CA THR A 11 11.32 9.64 2.95
C THR A 11 12.38 10.50 3.64
N ALA A 12 13.28 11.13 2.87
CA ALA A 12 14.29 12.05 3.38
C ALA A 12 13.76 13.48 3.55
N ASP A 13 12.69 13.84 2.84
CA ASP A 13 12.06 15.15 2.96
C ASP A 13 11.29 15.27 4.28
N LYS A 14 11.71 16.24 5.11
CA LYS A 14 11.10 16.53 6.41
C LYS A 14 9.84 17.39 6.30
N ASN A 15 9.60 18.01 5.13
CA ASN A 15 8.43 18.82 4.83
C ASN A 15 7.60 18.17 3.71
N ALA A 16 7.41 16.86 3.80
CA ALA A 16 6.62 16.14 2.81
C ALA A 16 5.21 16.76 2.68
N GLU A 17 4.86 17.21 1.47
CA GLU A 17 3.49 17.62 1.10
C GLU A 17 2.53 16.42 1.00
N ASN A 18 2.96 15.25 1.48
CA ASN A 18 2.21 14.00 1.38
C ASN A 18 1.22 13.87 2.54
N VAL A 19 0.05 13.29 2.23
CA VAL A 19 -0.86 12.81 3.26
C VAL A 19 -0.32 11.48 3.78
N GLU A 20 0.00 11.45 5.07
CA GLU A 20 0.38 10.23 5.75
C GLU A 20 -0.89 9.46 6.17
N VAL A 21 -0.90 8.15 5.96
CA VAL A 21 -2.01 7.27 6.36
C VAL A 21 -1.46 6.14 7.22
N ALA A 22 -2.13 5.88 8.33
CA ALA A 22 -1.84 4.76 9.21
C ALA A 22 -3.08 3.88 9.36
N ILE A 23 -2.90 2.57 9.18
CA ILE A 23 -3.90 1.56 9.56
C ILE A 23 -3.43 0.97 10.88
N VAL A 24 -4.29 1.03 11.89
CA VAL A 24 -3.98 0.61 13.25
C VAL A 24 -5.00 -0.44 13.67
N GLY A 25 -4.58 -1.51 14.33
CA GLY A 25 -5.46 -2.57 14.81
C GLY A 25 -4.73 -3.43 15.83
N GLU A 26 -5.40 -4.39 16.45
CA GLU A 26 -4.72 -5.34 17.34
C GLU A 26 -4.03 -6.46 16.57
N LYS A 27 -4.59 -6.90 15.43
CA LYS A 27 -4.03 -8.01 14.66
C LYS A 27 -4.12 -7.72 13.16
N LEU A 28 -2.98 -7.84 12.49
CA LEU A 28 -2.89 -7.87 11.03
C LEU A 28 -2.36 -9.25 10.62
N THR A 29 -3.10 -9.95 9.77
CA THR A 29 -2.71 -11.24 9.20
C THR A 29 -2.58 -11.09 7.69
N PHE A 30 -1.52 -11.66 7.12
CA PHE A 30 -1.32 -11.73 5.68
C PHE A 30 -1.07 -13.18 5.32
N ASP A 31 -2.05 -13.78 4.65
CA ASP A 31 -2.02 -15.16 4.21
C ASP A 31 -1.77 -15.20 2.71
N CYS A 32 -0.83 -16.04 2.30
CA CYS A 32 -0.46 -16.25 0.91
C CYS A 32 -0.34 -17.74 0.66
N GLU A 33 -1.10 -18.23 -0.32
CA GLU A 33 -0.97 -19.60 -0.79
C GLU A 33 -0.04 -19.61 -2.00
N LEU A 34 1.07 -20.35 -1.90
CA LEU A 34 1.97 -20.62 -3.01
C LEU A 34 1.64 -22.02 -3.56
N PRO A 35 0.90 -22.17 -4.67
CA PRO A 35 0.51 -23.48 -5.18
C PRO A 35 1.61 -24.09 -6.06
N PHE A 36 2.87 -23.92 -5.64
CA PHE A 36 4.05 -24.42 -6.33
C PHE A 36 5.18 -24.69 -5.34
N VAL A 37 6.06 -25.61 -5.69
CA VAL A 37 7.30 -25.91 -4.94
C VAL A 37 8.56 -25.61 -5.75
N ASP A 38 8.39 -25.29 -7.03
CA ASP A 38 9.49 -24.96 -7.93
C ASP A 38 10.09 -23.60 -7.56
N PHE A 39 11.41 -23.49 -7.70
CA PHE A 39 12.09 -22.20 -7.51
C PHE A 39 11.63 -21.13 -8.51
N LEU A 40 11.24 -21.55 -9.71
CA LEU A 40 10.78 -20.67 -10.79
C LEU A 40 9.56 -21.32 -11.49
N PRO A 41 8.36 -21.18 -10.93
CA PRO A 41 7.18 -21.76 -11.56
C PRO A 41 6.81 -21.02 -12.85
N GLN A 42 5.98 -21.67 -13.67
CA GLN A 42 5.36 -21.01 -14.83
C GLN A 42 4.33 -19.96 -14.39
N THR A 43 3.76 -19.24 -15.36
CA THR A 43 2.72 -18.24 -15.08
C THR A 43 1.55 -18.89 -14.36
N GLN A 44 1.17 -18.35 -13.21
CA GLN A 44 0.10 -18.91 -12.38
C GLN A 44 -0.60 -17.85 -11.55
N VAL A 45 -1.82 -18.17 -11.13
CA VAL A 45 -2.62 -17.29 -10.27
C VAL A 45 -2.27 -17.55 -8.82
N MET A 46 -2.04 -16.47 -8.08
CA MET A 46 -1.68 -16.42 -6.68
C MET A 46 -2.78 -15.70 -5.93
N LYS A 47 -3.19 -16.24 -4.78
CA LYS A 47 -4.21 -15.64 -3.92
C LYS A 47 -3.56 -15.13 -2.65
N TYR A 48 -3.90 -13.90 -2.30
CA TYR A 48 -3.46 -13.24 -1.08
C TYR A 48 -4.68 -12.78 -0.30
N GLU A 49 -4.67 -13.01 1.00
CA GLU A 49 -5.68 -12.53 1.93
C GLU A 49 -4.99 -11.65 2.98
N LEU A 50 -5.42 -10.39 3.08
CA LEU A 50 -5.01 -9.47 4.13
C LEU A 50 -6.19 -9.23 5.07
N ARG A 51 -5.98 -9.45 6.37
CA ARG A 51 -7.00 -9.32 7.40
C ARG A 51 -6.55 -8.48 8.58
N GLY A 52 -7.21 -7.36 8.79
CA GLY A 52 -7.13 -6.59 10.03
C GLY A 52 -8.30 -6.97 10.94
N GLU A 53 -8.02 -7.32 12.20
CA GLU A 53 -9.03 -7.73 13.18
C GLU A 53 -8.90 -6.93 14.47
N LYS A 54 -10.03 -6.82 15.20
CA LYS A 54 -10.16 -6.26 16.55
C LYS A 54 -9.81 -4.77 16.62
N GLY A 55 -10.82 -3.95 16.39
CA GLY A 55 -10.72 -2.48 16.48
C GLY A 55 -9.74 -1.87 15.47
N VAL A 56 -9.89 -2.21 14.19
CA VAL A 56 -9.12 -1.63 13.09
C VAL A 56 -9.59 -0.20 12.81
N ALA A 57 -8.65 0.74 12.70
CA ALA A 57 -8.90 2.13 12.37
C ALA A 57 -7.95 2.61 11.28
N MET A 58 -8.44 3.49 10.41
CA MET A 58 -7.58 4.28 9.51
C MET A 58 -7.49 5.70 10.02
N ARG A 59 -6.27 6.21 10.06
CA ARG A 59 -5.96 7.57 10.48
C ARG A 59 -5.13 8.25 9.42
N SER A 60 -5.29 9.56 9.28
CA SER A 60 -4.48 10.35 8.36
C SER A 60 -3.90 11.59 9.05
N LYS A 61 -2.70 11.95 8.62
CA LYS A 61 -2.03 13.19 8.97
C LYS A 61 -1.82 13.98 7.69
N PHE A 62 -2.36 15.19 7.68
CA PHE A 62 -2.24 16.09 6.55
C PHE A 62 -1.04 17.02 6.74
N PRO A 63 -0.42 17.48 5.64
CA PRO A 63 0.61 18.50 5.71
C PRO A 63 0.12 19.77 6.45
N PRO A 64 0.98 20.47 7.19
CA PRO A 64 0.61 21.69 7.91
C PRO A 64 -0.03 22.77 7.02
N ASP A 65 0.42 22.89 5.77
CA ASP A 65 -0.08 23.88 4.80
C ASP A 65 -1.30 23.39 3.99
N SER A 66 -1.82 22.21 4.31
CA SER A 66 -2.98 21.66 3.60
C SER A 66 -4.24 22.46 3.92
N ALA A 67 -4.84 23.07 2.88
CA ALA A 67 -6.17 23.67 2.96
C ALA A 67 -7.28 22.66 3.33
N THR A 68 -7.01 21.35 3.19
CA THR A 68 -7.94 20.27 3.52
C THR A 68 -7.90 19.89 5.00
N ALA A 69 -6.77 20.12 5.69
CA ALA A 69 -6.61 19.73 7.09
C ALA A 69 -7.65 20.38 8.04
N PRO A 70 -7.95 21.70 7.95
CA PRO A 70 -8.97 22.33 8.79
C PRO A 70 -10.38 21.78 8.54
N MET A 71 -10.71 21.43 7.29
CA MET A 71 -12.01 20.85 6.94
C MET A 71 -12.16 19.45 7.55
N ILE A 72 -11.16 18.59 7.43
CA ILE A 72 -11.18 17.25 8.01
C ILE A 72 -11.22 17.32 9.53
N ALA A 73 -10.48 18.24 10.14
CA ALA A 73 -10.53 18.47 11.59
C ALA A 73 -11.93 18.94 12.05
N ALA A 74 -12.58 19.82 11.28
CA ALA A 74 -13.95 20.26 11.57
C ALA A 74 -14.97 19.13 11.40
N LEU A 75 -14.88 18.36 10.31
CA LEU A 75 -15.73 17.20 10.07
C LEU A 75 -15.54 16.13 11.16
N GLY A 76 -14.32 15.78 11.54
CA GLY A 76 -14.06 14.80 12.58
C GLY A 76 -14.61 15.20 13.96
N ARG A 77 -14.74 16.50 14.25
CA ARG A 77 -15.33 17.00 15.51
C ARG A 77 -16.85 17.12 15.45
N LEU A 78 -17.41 17.50 14.31
CA LEU A 78 -18.81 17.89 14.17
C LEU A 78 -19.69 16.79 13.58
N ALA A 79 -19.14 15.99 12.68
CA ALA A 79 -19.82 14.80 12.22
C ALA A 79 -19.91 13.86 13.42
N ARG A 80 -21.14 13.61 13.88
CA ARG A 80 -21.43 12.53 14.82
C ARG A 80 -21.29 11.18 14.10
N CYS A 81 -20.10 10.93 13.56
CA CYS A 81 -19.70 9.61 13.11
C CYS A 81 -19.42 8.82 14.37
N SER A 82 -20.45 8.16 14.92
CA SER A 82 -20.23 7.18 15.98
C SER A 82 -19.35 6.08 15.37
N PRO A 83 -18.09 5.91 15.81
CA PRO A 83 -17.28 4.81 15.31
C PRO A 83 -18.01 3.51 15.69
N TYR A 84 -18.23 2.63 14.70
CA TYR A 84 -18.97 1.38 14.85
C TYR A 84 -18.24 0.32 15.71
N ALA A 85 -17.08 0.66 16.27
CA ALA A 85 -16.20 -0.23 16.99
C ALA A 85 -15.54 0.50 18.17
N SER A 86 -15.25 -0.25 19.24
CA SER A 86 -14.42 0.25 20.32
C SER A 86 -12.98 0.38 19.82
N PRO A 87 -12.23 1.41 20.25
CA PRO A 87 -10.85 1.53 19.79
C PRO A 87 -10.01 0.37 20.35
N SER A 88 -9.10 -0.14 19.52
CA SER A 88 -8.12 -1.14 19.96
C SER A 88 -7.32 -0.60 21.15
N LYS A 89 -7.06 -1.47 22.15
CA LYS A 89 -6.15 -1.19 23.27
C LYS A 89 -4.72 -0.82 22.83
N TYR A 90 -4.35 -1.17 21.60
CA TYR A 90 -3.05 -0.85 20.99
C TYR A 90 -3.11 0.34 20.02
N GLY A 91 -4.31 0.87 19.74
CA GLY A 91 -4.53 1.91 18.73
C GLY A 91 -5.12 3.23 19.23
N THR A 92 -5.39 3.35 20.54
CA THR A 92 -6.07 4.51 21.12
C THR A 92 -5.24 5.79 21.21
N HIS A 93 -3.91 5.74 21.04
CA HIS A 93 -3.07 6.91 21.30
C HIS A 93 -1.89 7.00 20.33
N SER A 94 -2.09 7.61 19.17
CA SER A 94 -1.06 8.57 18.76
C SER A 94 -0.97 9.57 19.93
N LEU A 95 0.21 9.73 20.52
CA LEU A 95 0.40 10.73 21.58
C LEU A 95 0.01 12.13 21.06
N ASP A 96 0.12 12.33 19.76
CA ASP A 96 -0.32 13.52 19.04
C ASP A 96 -1.76 13.37 18.54
N ARG A 97 -2.71 13.92 19.31
CA ARG A 97 -4.14 14.03 18.94
C ARG A 97 -4.47 15.26 18.11
N SER A 98 -3.54 16.21 17.98
CA SER A 98 -3.71 17.43 17.20
C SER A 98 -3.51 17.19 15.71
N THR A 99 -2.64 16.23 15.36
CA THR A 99 -2.17 16.09 13.97
C THR A 99 -2.75 14.87 13.25
N TRP A 100 -3.12 13.81 13.98
CA TRP A 100 -3.66 12.57 13.41
C TRP A 100 -5.18 12.46 13.59
N PHE A 101 -5.90 12.50 12.47
CA PHE A 101 -7.36 12.39 12.44
C PHE A 101 -7.78 10.96 12.14
N GLU A 102 -8.69 10.40 12.93
CA GLU A 102 -9.31 9.11 12.62
C GLU A 102 -10.41 9.30 11.57
N LEU A 103 -10.32 8.54 10.47
CA LEU A 103 -11.27 8.60 9.35
C LEU A 103 -12.40 7.60 9.53
N TRP A 104 -12.07 6.37 9.94
CA TRP A 104 -13.04 5.31 10.21
C TRP A 104 -12.50 4.28 11.19
N ARG A 105 -13.43 3.49 11.74
CA ARG A 105 -13.14 2.32 12.58
C ARG A 105 -14.12 1.18 12.34
N THR A 106 -13.62 -0.05 12.36
CA THR A 106 -14.39 -1.29 12.23
C THR A 106 -13.72 -2.44 13.00
N GLU A 107 -14.42 -3.55 13.22
CA GLU A 107 -13.86 -4.75 13.86
C GLU A 107 -13.08 -5.65 12.90
N LEU A 108 -13.38 -5.55 11.60
CA LEU A 108 -12.78 -6.38 10.56
C LEU A 108 -12.58 -5.58 9.27
N VAL A 109 -11.38 -5.65 8.72
CA VAL A 109 -11.07 -5.31 7.33
C VAL A 109 -10.52 -6.55 6.67
N LYS A 110 -11.10 -6.95 5.53
CA LYS A 110 -10.62 -8.05 4.70
C LYS A 110 -10.35 -7.53 3.30
N MET A 111 -9.19 -7.88 2.75
CA MET A 111 -8.83 -7.59 1.37
C MET A 111 -8.26 -8.85 0.72
N ASP A 112 -8.88 -9.27 -0.36
CA ASP A 112 -8.48 -10.44 -1.13
C ASP A 112 -7.91 -9.96 -2.47
N PHE A 113 -6.72 -10.44 -2.84
CA PHE A 113 -6.06 -10.09 -4.09
C PHE A 113 -5.74 -11.33 -4.91
N ASP A 114 -6.13 -11.29 -6.18
CA ASP A 114 -5.68 -12.23 -7.18
C ASP A 114 -4.53 -11.59 -7.96
N HIS A 115 -3.36 -12.24 -7.95
CA HIS A 115 -2.19 -11.80 -8.70
C HIS A 115 -1.78 -12.87 -9.70
N HIS A 116 -1.58 -12.47 -10.94
CA HIS A 116 -0.99 -13.34 -11.95
C HIS A 116 0.52 -13.25 -11.83
N TYR A 117 1.13 -14.21 -11.13
CA TYR A 117 2.57 -14.37 -11.11
C TYR A 117 3.07 -14.67 -12.52
N ARG A 118 4.09 -13.94 -12.95
CA ARG A 118 4.79 -14.18 -14.20
C ARG A 118 6.28 -14.29 -13.88
N PRO A 119 6.96 -15.38 -14.25
CA PRO A 119 8.38 -15.50 -13.98
C PRO A 119 9.13 -14.37 -14.69
N LEU A 120 10.02 -13.69 -13.95
CA LEU A 120 10.96 -12.76 -14.55
C LEU A 120 11.97 -13.59 -15.34
N VAL A 121 11.78 -13.62 -16.66
CA VAL A 121 12.74 -14.29 -17.55
C VAL A 121 14.02 -13.47 -17.54
N ILE A 122 15.07 -14.03 -16.96
CA ILE A 122 16.42 -13.43 -17.02
C ILE A 122 16.81 -13.38 -18.49
N LYS A 123 17.17 -12.19 -19.00
CA LYS A 123 17.45 -11.92 -20.42
C LYS A 123 18.34 -13.01 -21.05
N SER A 124 19.34 -13.51 -20.33
CA SER A 124 20.29 -14.51 -20.81
C SER A 124 19.76 -15.93 -20.99
N ASN A 125 18.53 -16.24 -20.57
CA ASN A 125 18.02 -17.62 -20.52
C ASN A 125 16.59 -17.75 -21.08
N ILE A 126 16.20 -16.92 -22.05
CA ILE A 126 14.94 -17.10 -22.78
C ILE A 126 15.09 -18.37 -23.64
N PRO A 127 14.36 -19.47 -23.38
CA PRO A 127 14.36 -20.61 -24.27
C PRO A 127 13.64 -20.20 -25.55
N SER A 128 14.40 -19.86 -26.58
CA SER A 128 13.88 -19.47 -27.88
C SER A 128 14.70 -20.12 -28.98
N ASP A 129 14.01 -20.55 -30.03
CA ASP A 129 14.64 -20.98 -31.27
C ASP A 129 15.25 -19.80 -32.05
N ILE A 130 14.97 -18.56 -31.62
CA ILE A 130 15.52 -17.33 -32.19
C ILE A 130 16.80 -16.94 -31.41
N PRO A 131 17.91 -16.62 -32.10
CA PRO A 131 19.14 -16.18 -31.42
C PRO A 131 18.89 -14.97 -30.51
N PHE A 132 19.49 -15.00 -29.32
CA PHE A 132 19.33 -13.93 -28.32
C PHE A 132 19.66 -12.53 -28.86
N SER A 133 20.63 -12.43 -29.78
CA SER A 133 21.00 -11.17 -30.44
C SER A 133 19.85 -10.49 -31.19
N VAL A 134 18.90 -11.28 -31.71
CA VAL A 134 17.71 -10.76 -32.40
C VAL A 134 16.63 -10.42 -31.37
N ILE A 135 16.44 -11.27 -30.36
CA ILE A 135 15.43 -11.05 -29.31
C ILE A 135 15.74 -9.80 -28.49
N SER A 136 17.03 -9.53 -28.23
CA SER A 136 17.47 -8.40 -27.43
C SER A 136 17.01 -7.04 -27.98
N GLU A 137 16.75 -6.95 -29.29
CA GLU A 137 16.27 -5.73 -29.95
C GLU A 137 14.79 -5.42 -29.63
N PHE A 138 14.02 -6.43 -29.21
CA PHE A 138 12.59 -6.31 -28.91
C PHE A 138 12.28 -6.37 -27.41
N LEU A 139 13.29 -6.54 -26.56
CA LEU A 139 13.10 -6.55 -25.12
C LEU A 139 12.77 -5.13 -24.61
N PRO A 140 11.91 -4.99 -23.59
CA PRO A 140 11.67 -3.70 -22.96
C PRO A 140 12.99 -3.07 -22.50
N PRO A 141 13.16 -1.75 -22.66
CA PRO A 141 14.29 -1.04 -22.08
C PRO A 141 14.30 -1.27 -20.56
N ALA A 142 15.51 -1.22 -19.97
CA ALA A 142 15.61 -1.27 -18.51
C ALA A 142 14.80 -0.10 -17.93
N ALA A 143 14.10 -0.34 -16.82
CA ALA A 143 13.49 0.75 -16.08
C ALA A 143 14.61 1.61 -15.51
N ASN A 144 14.72 2.85 -15.98
CA ASN A 144 15.69 3.79 -15.44
C ASN A 144 15.14 4.40 -14.16
N HIS A 145 15.99 4.52 -13.14
CA HIS A 145 15.67 5.37 -12.00
C HIS A 145 15.58 6.82 -12.49
N PRO A 146 14.66 7.68 -11.98
CA PRO A 146 14.58 9.09 -12.38
C PRO A 146 15.84 9.95 -12.07
N TRP A 147 16.89 9.34 -11.52
CA TRP A 147 18.18 9.99 -11.24
C TRP A 147 19.37 9.30 -11.95
N ASP A 148 19.09 8.30 -12.79
CA ASP A 148 20.04 7.67 -13.72
C ASP A 148 19.82 8.22 -15.14
#